data_AF-A0A839I1P0-F1
#
_entry.id   AF-A0A839I1P0-F1
#
_cell.length_a   1.000
_cell.length_b   1.000
_cell.length_c   1.000
_cell.angle_alpha   90.00
_cell.angle_beta   90.00
_cell.angle_gamma   90.00
#
_symmetry.space_group_name_H-M   'P 1'
#
loop_
_entity.id
_entity.type
_entity.pdbx_description
1 polymer ?
#
loop_
_entity_poly.entity_id
_entity_poly.type
_entity_poly.pdbx_seq_one_letter_code
_entity_poly.pdbx_strand_id
1 'polypeptide(L)'
;MEAKDAFKDIKNMTTNDVLSSHRIPIDLMSVIREGFNSSSGLNKVDRIFYKNELIPTLEPVCELNDFAGMEVVSIKDYENLETVVAA
;
A
#
# COMPACT_ATOMS: atom_id res chain seq x y z
N MET A 1 25.53 25.98 5.47
CA MET A 1 24.79 25.02 6.32
C MET A 1 23.36 24.92 5.83
N GLU A 2 22.65 26.05 5.71
CA GLU A 2 21.27 26.18 5.23
C GLU A 2 20.93 25.43 3.93
N ALA A 3 21.83 25.44 2.94
CA ALA A 3 21.57 24.74 1.68
C ALA A 3 21.45 23.21 1.84
N LYS A 4 22.23 22.58 2.74
CA LYS A 4 22.17 21.12 2.96
C LYS A 4 20.86 20.71 3.62
N ASP A 5 20.35 21.54 4.53
CA ASP A 5 19.10 21.28 5.24
C ASP A 5 17.90 21.42 4.29
N ALA A 6 17.92 22.43 3.41
CA ALA A 6 16.90 22.61 2.38
C ALA A 6 16.77 21.40 1.41
N PHE A 7 17.89 20.77 1.01
CA PHE A 7 17.84 19.58 0.16
C PHE A 7 17.21 18.36 0.85
N LYS A 8 17.46 18.20 2.15
CA LYS A 8 16.88 17.11 2.94
C LYS A 8 15.36 17.29 3.05
N ASP A 9 14.91 18.52 3.28
CA ASP A 9 13.49 18.85 3.40
C ASP A 9 12.74 18.64 2.08
N ILE A 10 13.32 19.05 0.95
CA ILE A 10 12.74 18.80 -0.37
C ILE A 10 12.56 17.28 -0.61
N LYS A 11 13.58 16.47 -0.32
CA LYS A 11 13.50 15.01 -0.48
C LYS A 11 12.39 14.38 0.37
N ASN A 12 12.26 14.85 1.61
CA ASN A 12 11.22 14.39 2.52
C ASN A 12 9.82 14.79 2.04
N MET A 13 9.66 16.01 1.53
CA MET A 13 8.42 16.50 0.94
C MET A 13 8.03 15.68 -0.29
N THR A 14 8.96 15.47 -1.24
CA THR A 14 8.72 14.63 -2.41
C THR A 14 8.29 13.21 -2.03
N THR A 15 8.90 12.63 -1.00
CA THR A 15 8.50 11.31 -0.51
C THR A 15 7.06 11.31 0.03
N ASN A 16 6.68 12.33 0.81
CA ASN A 16 5.31 12.49 1.30
C ASN A 16 4.30 12.68 0.16
N ASP A 17 4.66 13.43 -0.87
CA ASP A 17 3.80 13.67 -2.03
C ASP A 17 3.53 12.36 -2.77
N VAL A 18 4.58 11.56 -3.04
CA VAL A 18 4.44 10.24 -3.68
C VAL A 18 3.55 9.30 -2.86
N LEU A 19 3.73 9.27 -1.53
CA LEU A 19 2.91 8.45 -0.63
C LEU A 19 1.42 8.85 -0.70
N SER A 20 1.17 10.16 -0.67
CA SER A 20 -0.19 10.70 -0.69
C SER A 20 -0.87 10.44 -2.04
N SER A 21 -0.12 10.52 -3.15
CA SER A 21 -0.66 10.23 -4.49
C SER A 21 -1.00 8.76 -4.69
N HIS A 22 -0.18 7.83 -4.18
CA HIS A 22 -0.43 6.40 -4.35
C HIS A 22 -1.49 5.86 -3.37
N ARG A 23 -1.75 6.54 -2.25
CA ARG A 23 -2.66 6.10 -1.18
C ARG A 23 -2.35 4.70 -0.62
N ILE A 24 -1.10 4.26 -0.72
CA ILE A 24 -0.63 3.01 -0.10
C ILE A 24 0.05 3.37 1.24
N PRO A 25 -0.25 2.66 2.34
CA PRO A 25 0.46 2.83 3.59
C PRO A 25 1.98 2.68 3.41
N ILE A 26 2.74 3.57 4.06
CA ILE A 26 4.20 3.54 3.98
C ILE A 26 4.79 2.21 4.51
N ASP A 27 4.16 1.59 5.50
CA ASP A 27 4.56 0.27 6.03
C ASP A 27 4.52 -0.85 4.97
N LEU A 28 3.67 -0.70 3.93
CA LEU A 28 3.55 -1.65 2.83
C LEU A 28 4.39 -1.23 1.61
N MET A 29 4.88 0.01 1.59
CA MET A 29 5.79 0.47 0.55
C MET A 29 7.22 0.10 0.92
N SER A 30 8.02 -0.34 -0.05
CA SER A 30 9.46 -0.58 0.14
C SER A 30 10.29 0.72 0.21
N VAL A 31 9.73 1.78 0.82
CA VAL A 31 10.34 3.11 0.94
C VAL A 31 10.86 3.30 2.36
N ILE A 32 12.18 3.43 2.50
CA ILE A 32 12.84 3.70 3.78
C ILE A 32 12.95 5.20 3.98
N ARG A 33 12.47 5.70 5.13
CA ARG A 33 12.62 7.10 5.56
C ARG A 33 13.44 7.18 6.84
N GLU A 34 14.22 8.25 6.98
CA GLU A 34 14.89 8.55 8.23
C GLU A 34 13.86 8.77 9.35
N GLY A 35 14.05 8.10 10.49
CA GLY A 35 13.14 8.18 11.64
C GLY A 35 11.87 7.36 11.52
N PHE A 36 11.67 6.62 10.41
CA PHE A 36 10.57 5.67 10.30
C PHE A 36 10.93 4.38 11.04
N ASN A 37 10.05 3.98 11.96
CA ASN A 37 10.07 2.67 12.56
C ASN A 37 8.84 1.93 12.04
N SER A 38 9.06 0.83 11.31
CA SER A 38 7.96 0.02 10.76
C SER A 38 7.03 -0.42 11.88
N SER A 39 5.73 -0.26 11.69
CA SER A 39 4.73 -0.72 12.65
C SER A 39 4.87 -2.22 12.88
N SER A 40 4.84 -2.64 14.15
CA SER A 40 4.86 -4.06 14.54
C SER A 40 3.59 -4.83 14.13
N GLY A 41 2.69 -4.21 13.36
CA GLY A 41 1.40 -4.77 12.95
C GLY A 41 1.18 -4.71 11.44
N LEU A 42 2.13 -5.19 10.62
CA LEU A 42 2.00 -5.21 9.16
C LEU A 42 0.70 -5.86 8.68
N ASN A 43 0.30 -7.01 9.25
CA ASN A 43 -0.97 -7.67 8.95
C ASN A 43 -2.20 -6.78 9.22
N LYS A 44 -2.14 -5.89 10.22
CA LYS A 44 -3.23 -4.95 10.49
C LYS A 44 -3.28 -3.85 9.42
N VAL A 45 -2.12 -3.31 9.04
CA VAL A 45 -2.02 -2.27 8.01
C VAL A 45 -2.47 -2.82 6.66
N ASP A 46 -2.00 -4.02 6.31
CA ASP A 46 -2.35 -4.75 5.08
C ASP A 46 -3.86 -5.01 4.99
N ARG A 47 -4.47 -5.54 6.05
CA ARG A 47 -5.93 -5.75 6.09
C ARG A 47 -6.75 -4.47 5.89
N ILE A 48 -6.30 -3.35 6.47
CA ILE A 48 -6.98 -2.06 6.32
C ILE A 48 -6.83 -1.55 4.89
N PHE A 49 -5.63 -1.67 4.30
CA PHE A 49 -5.37 -1.31 2.92
C PHE A 49 -6.20 -2.14 1.94
N TYR A 50 -6.26 -3.46 2.13
CA TYR A 50 -7.11 -4.36 1.36
C TYR A 50 -8.56 -3.85 1.35
N LYS A 51 -9.14 -3.60 2.53
CA LYS A 51 -10.53 -3.17 2.66
C LYS A 51 -10.81 -1.78 2.05
N ASN A 52 -9.91 -0.82 2.27
CA ASN A 52 -10.21 0.58 2.00
C ASN A 52 -9.70 1.07 0.63
N GLU A 53 -8.71 0.40 0.05
CA GLU A 53 -8.07 0.83 -1.19
C GLU A 53 -8.16 -0.25 -2.27
N LEU A 54 -7.81 -1.49 -1.93
CA LEU A 54 -7.71 -2.57 -2.93
C LEU A 54 -9.09 -2.99 -3.43
N ILE A 55 -10.03 -3.30 -2.53
CA ILE A 55 -11.38 -3.74 -2.89
C ILE A 55 -12.12 -2.69 -3.73
N PRO A 56 -12.25 -1.41 -3.30
CA PRO A 56 -12.92 -0.40 -4.10
C PRO A 56 -12.26 -0.15 -5.46
N THR A 57 -10.95 -0.38 -5.57
CA THR A 57 -10.22 -0.25 -6.85
C THR A 57 -10.46 -1.45 -7.78
N LEU A 58 -10.62 -2.65 -7.22
CA LEU A 58 -10.86 -3.88 -7.99
C LEU A 58 -12.33 -4.09 -8.36
N GLU A 59 -13.27 -3.58 -7.57
CA GLU A 59 -14.71 -3.71 -7.81
C GLU A 59 -15.14 -3.30 -9.24
N PRO A 60 -14.74 -2.13 -9.77
CA PRO A 60 -15.05 -1.75 -11.15
C PRO A 60 -14.43 -2.67 -12.20
N VAL A 61 -13.31 -3.33 -11.89
CA VAL A 61 -12.66 -4.29 -12.81
C VAL A 61 -13.55 -5.54 -12.98
N CYS A 62 -14.34 -5.90 -11.97
CA CYS A 62 -15.27 -7.02 -12.05
C CYS A 62 -16.43 -6.78 -13.04
N GLU A 63 -16.74 -5.54 -13.41
CA GLU A 63 -17.71 -5.22 -14.46
C GLU A 63 -17.33 -5.85 -15.82
N LEU A 64 -16.05 -6.21 -16.00
CA LEU A 64 -15.58 -6.94 -17.17
C LEU A 64 -16.29 -8.29 -17.35
N ASN A 65 -16.73 -8.93 -16.26
CA ASN A 65 -17.44 -10.19 -16.32
C ASN A 65 -18.80 -10.04 -17.01
N ASP A 66 -19.52 -8.96 -16.71
CA ASP A 66 -20.80 -8.64 -17.32
C ASP A 66 -20.64 -8.32 -18.81
N PHE A 67 -19.57 -7.61 -19.16
CA PHE A 67 -19.20 -7.35 -20.55
C PHE A 67 -18.85 -8.65 -21.31
N ALA A 68 -18.12 -9.58 -20.67
CA ALA A 68 -17.69 -10.83 -21.28
C ALA A 68 -18.80 -11.91 -21.32
N GLY A 69 -19.85 -11.75 -20.51
CA GLY A 69 -20.90 -12.77 -20.34
C GLY A 69 -20.43 -14.03 -19.61
N MET A 70 -19.27 -13.99 -18.96
CA MET A 70 -18.70 -15.08 -18.17
C MET A 70 -17.76 -14.53 -17.09
N GLU A 71 -17.49 -15.32 -16.05
CA GLU A 71 -16.55 -14.95 -14.99
C GLU A 71 -15.11 -15.00 -15.52
N VAL A 72 -14.47 -13.82 -15.63
CA VAL A 72 -13.08 -13.64 -16.08
C VAL A 72 -12.18 -13.19 -14.92
N VAL A 73 -12.68 -12.31 -14.06
CA VAL A 73 -11.96 -11.74 -12.92
C VAL A 73 -12.79 -11.92 -11.65
N SER A 74 -12.16 -12.33 -10.56
CA SER A 74 -12.78 -12.37 -9.23
C SER A 74 -11.85 -11.81 -8.17
N ILE A 75 -12.44 -11.23 -7.14
CA ILE A 75 -11.72 -10.71 -5.98
C ILE A 75 -11.57 -11.86 -4.99
N LYS A 76 -10.33 -12.18 -4.64
CA LYS A 76 -10.04 -13.17 -3.60
C LYS A 76 -10.19 -12.55 -2.22
N ASP A 77 -10.69 -13.33 -1.28
CA ASP A 77 -10.72 -12.94 0.13
C ASP A 77 -9.32 -12.61 0.67
N TYR A 78 -9.28 -11.72 1.66
CA TYR A 78 -8.04 -11.33 2.31
C TYR A 78 -7.42 -12.50 3.08
N GLU A 79 -6.15 -12.78 2.79
CA GLU A 79 -5.33 -13.77 3.49
C GLU A 79 -4.22 -13.04 4.25
N ASN A 80 -4.03 -13.34 5.54
CA ASN A 80 -2.93 -12.76 6.30
C ASN A 80 -1.60 -13.40 5.88
N LEU A 81 -0.52 -12.64 5.98
CA LEU A 81 0.82 -13.22 5.96
C LEU A 81 0.99 -14.03 7.25
N GLU A 82 0.83 -15.35 7.17
CA GLU A 82 1.29 -16.23 8.24
C GLU A 82 2.81 -16.09 8.31
N THR A 83 3.31 -15.67 9.48
CA THR A 83 4.74 -15.81 9.77
C THR A 83 5.02 -17.30 9.65
N VAL A 84 5.76 -17.71 8.61
CA VAL A 84 6.42 -19.01 8.63
C VAL A 84 7.40 -18.93 9.79
N VAL A 85 6.95 -19.34 10.97
CA VAL A 85 7.86 -19.68 12.06
C VAL A 85 8.58 -20.90 11.52
N ALA A 86 9.77 -20.67 10.96
CA ALA A 86 10.67 -21.73 10.57
C ALA A 86 10.81 -22.66 11.77
N ALA A 87 10.32 -23.89 11.61
CA ALA A 87 10.50 -24.99 12.54
C ALA A 87 11.98 -25.40 12.60
#